data_AF-F8DZQ5-F1
#
_entry.id   AF-F8DZQ5-F1
#
_cell.length_a   1.000
_cell.length_b   1.000
_cell.length_c   1.000
_cell.angle_alpha   90.00
_cell.angle_beta   90.00
_cell.angle_gamma   90.00
#
_symmetry.space_group_name_H-M   'P 1'
#
loop_
_entity.id
_entity.type
_entity.pdbx_description
1 polymer ?
#
loop_
_entity_poly.entity_id
_entity_poly.type
_entity_poly.pdbx_seq_one_letter_code
_entity_poly.pdbx_strand_id
1 'polypeptide(L)'
;MEPETLVNEMSVVFVDATGEWTRRKIGGPKGIDAVHKGTGVPLFFAEETGYPQRMRDKIERDRLIEERLKQRERREERQRRQQLREQGE
;
A
#
# COMPACT_ATOMS: atom_id res chain seq x y z
N MET A 1 11.42 16.03 -24.09
CA MET A 1 10.13 15.33 -24.13
C MET A 1 9.90 14.77 -22.74
N GLU A 2 9.11 15.44 -21.92
CA GLU A 2 8.63 14.82 -20.67
C GLU A 2 7.71 13.65 -21.04
N PRO A 3 7.82 12.49 -20.36
CA PRO A 3 6.92 11.37 -20.63
C PRO A 3 5.48 11.78 -20.32
N GLU A 4 4.54 11.40 -21.19
CA GLU A 4 3.11 11.53 -20.94
C GLU A 4 2.80 11.08 -19.51
N THR A 5 2.17 11.97 -18.75
CA THR A 5 1.67 11.64 -17.41
C THR A 5 0.76 10.43 -17.56
N LEU A 6 1.17 9.30 -16.98
CA LEU A 6 0.33 8.11 -16.86
C LEU A 6 -1.00 8.56 -16.26
N VAL A 7 -2.04 8.64 -17.09
CA VAL A 7 -3.38 8.96 -16.63
C VAL A 7 -3.74 7.85 -15.65
N ASN A 8 -3.76 8.18 -14.36
CA ASN A 8 -4.17 7.23 -13.34
C ASN A 8 -5.63 6.87 -13.64
N GLU A 9 -5.84 5.64 -14.11
CA GLU A 9 -7.17 5.14 -14.37
C GLU A 9 -8.01 5.19 -13.10
N MET A 10 -9.25 5.67 -13.24
CA MET A 10 -10.20 5.76 -12.14
C MET A 10 -10.41 4.39 -11.52
N SER A 11 -10.33 4.35 -10.19
CA SER A 11 -10.39 3.13 -9.40
C SER A 11 -11.14 3.36 -8.09
N VAL A 12 -11.68 2.29 -7.54
CA VAL A 12 -12.30 2.26 -6.23
C VAL A 12 -11.40 1.48 -5.28
N VAL A 13 -11.33 1.92 -4.03
CA VAL A 13 -10.68 1.21 -2.94
C VAL A 13 -11.76 0.77 -1.94
N PHE A 14 -11.85 -0.53 -1.71
CA PHE A 14 -12.64 -1.09 -0.62
C PHE A 14 -11.75 -1.33 0.57
N VAL A 15 -12.21 -0.92 1.76
CA VAL A 15 -11.50 -1.10 3.02
C VAL A 15 -12.40 -1.80 4.01
N ASP A 16 -11.98 -2.96 4.50
CA ASP A 16 -12.69 -3.75 5.49
C ASP A 16 -12.59 -3.14 6.91
N ALA A 17 -13.13 -3.83 7.92
CA ALA A 17 -13.10 -3.36 9.31
C ALA A 17 -11.68 -3.34 9.93
N THR A 18 -10.76 -4.15 9.42
CA THR A 18 -9.40 -4.31 9.95
C THR A 18 -8.41 -3.31 9.33
N GLY A 19 -8.79 -2.66 8.23
CA GLY A 19 -7.92 -1.80 7.43
C GLY A 19 -7.27 -2.52 6.25
N GLU A 20 -7.60 -3.79 6.02
CA GLU A 20 -7.29 -4.46 4.76
C GLU A 20 -8.05 -3.80 3.62
N TRP A 21 -7.40 -3.74 2.47
CA TRP A 21 -7.95 -3.02 1.34
C TRP A 21 -7.65 -3.69 0.02
N THR A 22 -8.54 -3.47 -0.95
CA THR A 22 -8.35 -3.86 -2.34
C THR A 22 -8.67 -2.68 -3.25
N ARG A 23 -7.88 -2.51 -4.32
CA ARG A 23 -8.09 -1.47 -5.33
C ARG A 23 -8.42 -2.10 -6.68
N ARG A 24 -9.48 -1.62 -7.32
CA ARG A 24 -9.92 -2.10 -8.64
C ARG A 24 -10.17 -0.92 -9.57
N LYS A 25 -9.67 -1.04 -10.80
CA LYS A 25 -9.97 -0.11 -11.91
C LYS A 25 -11.43 -0.28 -12.31
N ILE A 26 -12.11 0.83 -12.56
CA ILE A 26 -13.56 0.83 -12.86
C ILE A 26 -13.90 1.35 -14.26
N GLY A 27 -12.89 1.68 -15.08
CA GLY A 27 -13.11 2.09 -16.47
C GLY A 27 -13.74 3.48 -16.64
N GLY A 28 -13.63 4.33 -15.62
CA GLY A 28 -14.12 5.72 -15.64
C GLY A 28 -15.42 5.93 -14.83
N PRO A 29 -16.05 7.11 -14.96
CA PRO A 29 -17.16 7.52 -14.11
C PRO A 29 -18.38 6.58 -14.13
N LYS A 30 -18.70 5.98 -15.29
CA LYS A 30 -19.81 5.00 -15.41
C LYS A 30 -19.60 3.77 -14.52
N GLY A 31 -18.36 3.45 -14.18
CA GLY A 31 -18.03 2.36 -13.28
C GLY A 31 -18.46 2.61 -11.83
N ILE A 32 -18.63 3.87 -11.41
CA ILE A 32 -19.08 4.23 -10.06
C ILE A 32 -20.48 3.65 -9.82
N ASP A 33 -21.41 3.90 -10.75
CA ASP A 33 -22.78 3.38 -10.66
C ASP A 33 -22.82 1.85 -10.69
N ALA A 34 -22.00 1.22 -11.52
CA ALA A 34 -21.92 -0.22 -11.62
C ALA A 34 -21.45 -0.85 -10.30
N VAL A 35 -20.42 -0.26 -9.67
CA VAL A 35 -19.90 -0.72 -8.38
C VAL A 35 -20.92 -0.47 -7.26
N HIS A 36 -21.54 0.70 -7.21
CA HIS A 36 -22.55 1.01 -6.21
C HIS A 36 -23.75 0.05 -6.31
N LYS A 37 -24.27 -0.20 -7.52
CA LYS A 37 -25.36 -1.16 -7.74
C LYS A 37 -24.96 -2.60 -7.44
N GLY A 38 -23.72 -2.99 -7.75
CA GLY A 38 -23.23 -4.36 -7.54
C GLY A 38 -22.93 -4.69 -6.07
N THR A 39 -22.57 -3.69 -5.27
CA THR A 39 -22.14 -3.89 -3.87
C THR A 39 -23.13 -3.35 -2.83
N GLY A 40 -23.96 -2.36 -3.21
CA GLY A 40 -24.81 -1.61 -2.29
C GLY A 40 -24.04 -0.68 -1.33
N VAL A 41 -22.72 -0.54 -1.53
CA VAL A 41 -21.86 0.26 -0.65
C VAL A 41 -21.77 1.70 -1.18
N PRO A 42 -21.98 2.71 -0.33
CA PRO A 42 -21.81 4.11 -0.73
C PRO A 42 -20.33 4.39 -1.04
N LEU A 43 -20.09 5.13 -2.13
CA LEU A 43 -18.77 5.51 -2.59
C LEU A 43 -18.52 6.98 -2.32
N PHE A 44 -17.28 7.31 -1.93
CA PHE A 44 -16.84 8.67 -1.66
C PHE A 44 -15.55 8.96 -2.41
N PHE A 45 -15.35 10.20 -2.84
CA PHE A 45 -14.09 10.62 -3.45
C PHE A 45 -13.01 10.72 -2.39
N ALA A 46 -11.96 9.90 -2.53
CA ALA A 46 -10.84 9.89 -1.60
C ALA A 46 -10.03 11.20 -1.63
N GLU A 47 -10.09 11.95 -2.74
CA GLU A 47 -9.48 13.28 -2.83
C GLU A 47 -10.16 14.31 -1.92
N GLU A 48 -11.47 14.12 -1.67
CA GLU A 48 -12.25 14.99 -0.79
C GLU A 48 -12.25 14.49 0.65
N THR A 49 -12.45 13.18 0.85
CA THR A 49 -12.65 12.57 2.17
C THR A 49 -11.37 11.99 2.79
N GLY A 50 -10.33 11.80 1.97
CA GLY A 50 -9.17 10.98 2.32
C GLY A 50 -9.48 9.48 2.35
N TYR A 51 -8.44 8.65 2.46
CA TYR A 51 -8.61 7.21 2.69
C TYR A 51 -9.08 6.95 4.13
N PRO A 52 -9.91 5.91 4.38
CA PRO A 52 -10.33 5.57 5.74
C PRO A 52 -9.17 5.44 6.74
N GLN A 53 -9.32 5.97 7.96
CA GLN A 53 -8.25 5.99 8.98
C GLN A 53 -7.66 4.59 9.23
N ARG A 54 -8.51 3.57 9.35
CA ARG A 54 -8.10 2.17 9.54
C ARG A 54 -7.13 1.64 8.47
N MET A 55 -7.30 2.05 7.20
CA MET A 55 -6.36 1.71 6.13
C MET A 55 -5.02 2.43 6.33
N ARG A 56 -5.07 3.72 6.67
CA ARG A 56 -3.85 4.51 6.94
C ARG A 56 -3.03 3.92 8.08
N ASP A 57 -3.70 3.58 9.18
CA ASP A 57 -3.07 2.96 10.35
C ASP A 57 -2.42 1.61 10.01
N LYS A 58 -3.09 0.81 9.17
CA LYS A 58 -2.53 -0.46 8.71
C LYS A 58 -1.28 -0.26 7.86
N ILE A 59 -1.32 0.64 6.88
CA ILE A 59 -0.17 0.96 6.01
C ILE A 59 1.02 1.44 6.85
N GLU A 60 0.79 2.33 7.81
CA GLU A 60 1.84 2.83 8.70
C GLU A 60 2.44 1.70 9.55
N ARG A 61 1.59 0.86 10.14
CA ARG A 61 2.02 -0.30 10.92
C ARG A 61 2.87 -1.26 10.10
N ASP A 62 2.40 -1.64 8.91
CA ASP A 62 3.09 -2.57 8.03
C ASP A 62 4.46 -2.01 7.63
N ARG A 63 4.52 -0.71 7.28
CA ARG A 63 5.78 -0.01 6.98
C ARG A 63 6.78 -0.09 8.14
N LEU A 64 6.34 0.20 9.38
CA LEU A 64 7.20 0.13 10.55
C LEU A 64 7.73 -1.29 10.81
N ILE A 65 6.90 -2.31 10.57
CA ILE A 65 7.29 -3.72 10.70
C ILE A 65 8.35 -4.06 9.65
N GLU A 66 8.13 -3.72 8.38
CA GLU A 66 9.09 -3.96 7.31
C GLU A 66 10.43 -3.27 7.56
N GLU A 67 10.40 -2.01 8.00
CA GLU A 67 11.61 -1.26 8.34
C GLU A 67 12.40 -1.96 9.45
N ARG A 68 11.72 -2.44 10.50
CA ARG A 68 12.36 -3.19 11.60
C ARG A 68 12.98 -4.50 11.12
N LEU A 69 12.30 -5.25 10.26
CA LEU A 69 12.82 -6.50 9.68
C LEU A 69 14.08 -6.23 8.84
N LYS A 70 14.01 -5.26 7.92
CA LYS A 70 15.16 -4.84 7.10
C LYS A 70 16.34 -4.37 7.95
N GLN A 71 16.10 -3.67 9.06
CA GLN A 71 17.18 -3.26 9.97
C GLN A 71 17.84 -4.44 10.68
N ARG A 72 17.07 -5.47 11.04
CA ARG A 72 17.61 -6.69 11.67
C ARG A 72 18.48 -7.47 10.68
N GLU A 73 17.98 -7.70 9.47
CA GLU A 73 18.74 -8.38 8.41
C GLU A 73 20.07 -7.67 8.12
N ARG A 74 20.05 -6.34 7.99
CA ARG A 74 21.29 -5.55 7.79
C ARG A 74 22.28 -5.67 8.95
N ARG A 75 21.80 -5.82 10.19
CA ARG A 75 22.67 -6.01 11.36
C ARG A 75 23.28 -7.41 11.35
N GLU A 76 22.48 -8.43 11.07
CA GLU A 76 22.92 -9.82 10.97
C GLU A 76 23.93 -10.01 9.84
N GLU A 77 23.70 -9.42 8.66
CA GLU A 77 24.62 -9.45 7.54
C GLU A 77 25.96 -8.80 7.88
N ARG A 78 25.94 -7.63 8.54
CA ARG A 78 27.17 -6.96 8.99
C ARG A 78 27.94 -7.81 10.00
N GLN A 79 27.25 -8.41 10.97
CA GLN A 79 27.87 -9.28 11.96
C GLN A 79 28.49 -10.51 11.31
N ARG A 80 27.77 -11.17 10.40
CA ARG A 80 28.28 -12.34 9.66
C ARG A 80 29.49 -11.99 8.81
N ARG A 81 29.45 -10.85 8.11
CA ARG A 81 30.58 -10.37 7.30
C ARG A 81 31.80 -10.06 8.16
N GLN A 82 31.61 -9.52 9.36
CA GLN A 82 32.68 -9.26 10.31
C GLN A 82 33.29 -10.58 10.83
N GLN A 83 32.46 -11.53 11.28
CA GLN A 83 32.93 -12.84 11.74
C GLN A 83 33.73 -13.60 10.67
N LEU A 84 33.30 -13.54 9.40
CA LEU A 84 34.04 -14.16 8.29
C LEU A 84 35.41 -13.53 8.05
N ARG A 85 35.57 -12.22 8.29
CA ARG A 85 36.88 -11.55 8.21
C ARG A 85 37.79 -11.99 9.34
N GLU A 86 37.26 -12.03 10.56
CA GLU A 86 38.01 -12.42 11.76
C GLU A 86 38.42 -13.91 11.76
N GLN A 87 37.69 -14.79 11.06
CA GLN A 87 38.03 -16.22 10.93
C GLN A 87 39.01 -16.53 9.78
N GLY A 88 39.22 -15.59 8.86
CA GLY A 88 40.12 -15.75 7.71
C GLY A 88 41.53 -15.19 7.94
N GLU A 89 41.74 -14.50 9.06
CA GLU A 89 43.05 -14.05 9.59
C GLU A 89 43.57 -15.06 10.63
#